data_AF-A0A7J8JMB9-F1
#
_entry.id   AF-A0A7J8JMB9-F1
#
_cell.length_a   1.000
_cell.length_b   1.000
_cell.length_c   1.000
_cell.angle_alpha   90.00
_cell.angle_beta   90.00
_cell.angle_gamma   90.00
#
_symmetry.space_group_name_H-M   'P 1'
#
loop_
_entity.id
_entity.type
_entity.pdbx_description
1 polymer ?
#
loop_
_entity_poly.entity_id
_entity_poly.type
_entity_poly.pdbx_seq_one_letter_code
_entity_poly.pdbx_strand_id
1 'polypeptide(L)'
;MDLGSMNQACIHVEGSRQALALQDWAAQRCTISYRAPELFSVQSHCVIDERTDVWSLGCVLYAMMFGEGPYDMVFQKGDSVALAVQNQLSIPQSPRHSSALRQLLASMMAVDPQQRPHIPLLLSQLEALQPPAPGQHTTQI
;
A
#
# COMPACT_ATOMS: atom_id res chain seq x y z
N MET A 1 14.76 -9.91 -7.01
CA MET A 1 13.30 -9.86 -6.82
C MET A 1 12.87 -11.20 -6.26
N ASP A 2 11.86 -11.21 -5.39
CA ASP A 2 11.29 -12.41 -4.77
C ASP A 2 9.82 -12.52 -5.17
N LEU A 3 9.45 -13.66 -5.75
CA LEU A 3 8.10 -13.97 -6.24
C LEU A 3 7.48 -15.17 -5.48
N GLY A 4 8.12 -15.62 -4.39
CA GLY A 4 7.70 -16.83 -3.64
C GLY A 4 6.35 -16.73 -2.91
N SER A 5 5.77 -15.53 -2.84
CA SER A 5 4.45 -15.26 -2.26
C SER A 5 3.39 -14.85 -3.28
N MET A 6 3.70 -14.78 -4.58
CA MET A 6 2.70 -14.43 -5.59
C MET A 6 1.56 -15.46 -5.64
N ASN A 7 0.33 -14.98 -5.76
CA ASN A 7 -0.88 -15.80 -5.84
C ASN A 7 -1.91 -15.16 -6.80
N GLN A 8 -3.14 -15.68 -6.81
CA GLN A 8 -4.24 -15.09 -7.57
C GLN A 8 -4.57 -13.70 -7.03
N ALA A 9 -4.69 -12.73 -7.95
CA ALA A 9 -5.01 -11.35 -7.61
C ALA A 9 -6.31 -11.22 -6.80
N CYS A 10 -7.36 -11.96 -7.18
CA CYS A 10 -8.67 -11.91 -6.52
C CYS A 10 -8.97 -13.24 -5.79
N ILE A 11 -9.26 -13.15 -4.50
CA ILE A 11 -9.61 -14.28 -3.63
C ILE A 11 -10.97 -13.99 -2.98
N HIS A 12 -11.95 -14.84 -3.29
CA HIS A 12 -13.25 -14.83 -2.63
C HIS A 12 -13.18 -15.67 -1.36
N VAL A 13 -13.51 -15.06 -0.23
CA VAL A 13 -13.52 -15.73 1.07
C VAL A 13 -14.97 -16.03 1.44
N GLU A 14 -15.28 -17.32 1.55
CA GLU A 14 -16.60 -17.85 1.88
C GLU A 14 -16.53 -18.71 3.15
N GLY A 15 -16.78 -18.08 4.29
CA GLY A 15 -16.76 -18.67 5.63
C GLY A 15 -15.48 -18.43 6.42
N SER A 16 -15.60 -18.63 7.74
CA SER A 16 -14.53 -18.39 8.71
C SER A 16 -13.28 -19.24 8.51
N ARG A 17 -13.44 -20.47 8.00
CA ARG A 17 -12.32 -21.38 7.72
C ARG A 17 -11.40 -20.83 6.64
N GLN A 18 -11.96 -20.30 5.55
CA GLN A 18 -11.18 -19.71 4.46
C GLN A 18 -10.52 -18.42 4.92
N ALA A 19 -11.25 -17.59 5.69
CA ALA A 19 -10.72 -16.37 6.25
C ALA A 19 -9.49 -16.61 7.14
N LEU A 20 -9.58 -17.57 8.07
CA LEU A 20 -8.47 -17.93 8.94
C LEU A 20 -7.27 -18.47 8.16
N ALA A 21 -7.52 -19.34 7.17
CA ALA A 21 -6.46 -19.88 6.33
C ALA A 21 -5.72 -18.79 5.53
N LEU A 22 -6.46 -17.80 4.99
CA LEU A 22 -5.86 -16.67 4.29
C LEU A 22 -5.07 -15.76 5.24
N GLN A 23 -5.60 -15.52 6.44
CA GLN A 23 -4.93 -14.75 7.48
C GLN A 23 -3.61 -15.41 7.90
N ASP A 24 -3.60 -16.72 8.13
CA ASP A 24 -2.39 -17.48 8.48
C ASP A 24 -1.38 -17.50 7.34
N TRP A 25 -1.85 -17.62 6.09
CA TRP A 25 -0.99 -17.53 4.91
C TRP A 25 -0.33 -16.15 4.82
N ALA A 26 -1.10 -15.06 4.98
CA ALA A 26 -0.57 -13.71 5.00
C ALA A 26 0.39 -13.48 6.19
N ALA A 27 0.11 -14.09 7.34
CA ALA A 27 0.98 -14.08 8.50
C ALA A 27 2.38 -14.64 8.19
N GLN A 28 2.46 -15.67 7.35
CA GLN A 28 3.69 -16.34 6.96
C GLN A 28 4.40 -15.71 5.75
N ARG A 29 3.64 -15.11 4.81
CA ARG A 29 4.15 -14.70 3.49
C ARG A 29 4.26 -13.19 3.29
N CYS A 30 3.57 -12.38 4.09
CA CYS A 30 3.59 -10.92 3.97
C CYS A 30 4.35 -10.31 5.15
N THR A 31 5.39 -9.52 4.87
CA THR A 31 6.13 -8.78 5.90
C THR A 31 5.19 -7.88 6.69
N ILE A 32 5.20 -8.01 8.02
CA ILE A 32 4.18 -7.40 8.90
C ILE A 32 4.07 -5.88 8.75
N SER A 33 5.18 -5.15 8.59
CA SER A 33 5.16 -3.67 8.45
C SER A 33 4.71 -3.17 7.07
N TYR A 34 4.55 -4.06 6.09
CA TYR A 34 4.08 -3.74 4.73
C TYR A 34 2.74 -4.40 4.39
N ARG A 35 2.20 -5.21 5.30
CA ARG A 35 0.96 -5.96 5.11
C ARG A 35 -0.25 -5.02 5.13
N ALA A 36 -1.19 -5.23 4.22
CA ALA A 36 -2.43 -4.46 4.16
C ALA A 36 -3.38 -4.76 5.35
N PRO A 37 -4.19 -3.78 5.82
CA PRO A 37 -5.06 -3.92 6.99
C PRO A 37 -6.05 -5.10 6.89
N GLU A 38 -6.60 -5.31 5.70
CA GLU A 38 -7.57 -6.37 5.39
C GLU A 38 -7.01 -7.80 5.58
N LEU A 39 -5.68 -7.96 5.64
CA LEU A 39 -4.99 -9.24 5.85
C LEU A 39 -4.66 -9.53 7.32
N PHE A 40 -4.89 -8.60 8.25
CA PHE A 40 -4.71 -8.83 9.70
C PHE A 40 -5.95 -9.41 10.36
N SER A 41 -7.13 -9.11 9.82
CA SER A 41 -8.42 -9.58 10.32
C SER A 41 -9.32 -9.85 9.12
N VAL A 42 -9.10 -11.00 8.49
CA VAL A 42 -9.82 -11.39 7.28
C VAL A 42 -11.27 -11.68 7.64
N GLN A 43 -12.21 -11.03 6.97
CA GLN A 43 -13.64 -11.24 7.19
C GLN A 43 -14.09 -12.58 6.62
N SER A 44 -15.13 -13.19 7.22
CA SER A 44 -15.66 -14.47 6.74
C SER A 44 -16.35 -14.39 5.38
N HIS A 45 -16.78 -13.22 4.93
CA HIS A 45 -17.43 -13.03 3.64
C HIS A 45 -16.92 -11.75 3.01
N CYS A 46 -15.80 -11.85 2.28
CA CYS A 46 -15.20 -10.70 1.61
C CYS A 46 -14.50 -11.12 0.32
N VAL A 47 -14.07 -10.10 -0.42
CA VAL A 47 -13.20 -10.24 -1.58
C VAL A 47 -11.91 -9.51 -1.25
N ILE A 48 -10.78 -10.22 -1.33
CA ILE A 48 -9.44 -9.64 -1.25
C ILE A 48 -8.90 -9.58 -2.67
N ASP A 49 -8.43 -8.42 -3.10
CA ASP A 49 -7.89 -8.24 -4.45
C ASP A 49 -6.48 -7.64 -4.46
N GLU A 50 -5.99 -7.28 -5.66
CA GLU A 50 -4.63 -6.76 -5.86
C GLU A 50 -4.40 -5.39 -5.21
N ARG A 51 -5.44 -4.73 -4.66
CA ARG A 51 -5.27 -3.49 -3.91
C ARG A 51 -4.46 -3.71 -2.63
N THR A 52 -4.31 -4.95 -2.17
CA THR A 52 -3.34 -5.30 -1.12
C THR A 52 -1.91 -4.88 -1.49
N ASP A 53 -1.49 -5.04 -2.75
CA ASP A 53 -0.18 -4.58 -3.24
C ASP A 53 -0.08 -3.05 -3.30
N VAL A 54 -1.20 -2.36 -3.57
CA VAL A 54 -1.25 -0.89 -3.58
C VAL A 54 -0.92 -0.32 -2.20
N TRP A 55 -1.36 -0.97 -1.12
CA TRP A 55 -0.97 -0.58 0.24
C TRP A 55 0.52 -0.76 0.47
N SER A 56 1.07 -1.93 0.11
CA SER A 56 2.51 -2.20 0.26
C SER A 56 3.35 -1.21 -0.56
N LEU A 57 2.88 -0.82 -1.75
CA LEU A 57 3.50 0.23 -2.55
C LEU A 57 3.41 1.61 -1.87
N GLY A 58 2.30 1.91 -1.18
CA GLY A 58 2.16 3.09 -0.34
C GLY A 58 3.20 3.13 0.80
N CYS A 59 3.44 2.00 1.47
CA CYS A 59 4.51 1.89 2.46
C CYS A 59 5.90 2.15 1.86
N VAL A 60 6.17 1.64 0.65
CA VAL A 60 7.43 1.91 -0.07
C VAL A 60 7.56 3.40 -0.42
N LEU A 61 6.49 4.02 -0.92
CA LEU A 61 6.48 5.46 -1.22
C LEU A 61 6.74 6.29 0.04
N TYR A 62 6.11 5.94 1.16
CA TYR A 62 6.38 6.57 2.45
C TYR A 62 7.86 6.45 2.82
N ALA A 63 8.44 5.24 2.71
CA ALA A 63 9.86 5.01 3.01
C ALA A 63 10.79 5.84 2.11
N MET A 64 10.46 6.01 0.83
CA MET A 64 11.23 6.91 -0.07
C MET A 64 11.11 8.38 0.34
N MET A 65 9.96 8.82 0.86
CA MET A 65 9.73 10.21 1.28
C MET A 65 10.43 10.53 2.61
N PHE A 66 10.40 9.61 3.57
CA PHE A 66 10.80 9.87 4.96
C PHE A 66 12.03 9.09 5.44
N GLY A 67 12.54 8.14 4.64
CA GLY A 67 13.73 7.34 4.93
C GLY A 67 13.47 6.06 5.75
N GLU A 68 12.26 5.88 6.28
CA GLU A 68 11.83 4.70 7.04
C GLU A 68 10.37 4.36 6.71
N GLY A 69 9.99 3.08 6.83
CA GLY A 69 8.62 2.65 6.59
C GLY A 69 7.64 3.17 7.65
N PRO A 70 6.35 3.34 7.32
CA PRO A 70 5.37 3.98 8.19
C PRO A 70 5.13 3.23 9.51
N TYR A 71 5.43 1.93 9.54
CA TYR A 71 5.21 1.07 10.70
C TYR A 71 6.49 0.40 11.22
N ASP A 72 7.67 0.74 10.67
CA ASP A 72 8.93 0.11 11.07
C ASP A 72 9.29 0.47 12.52
N MET A 73 9.07 1.72 12.93
CA MET A 73 9.28 2.14 14.33
C MET A 73 8.32 1.48 15.31
N VAL A 74 7.06 1.24 14.90
CA VAL A 74 6.07 0.50 15.71
C VAL A 74 6.56 -0.93 15.92
N PHE A 75 7.01 -1.58 14.84
CA PHE A 75 7.54 -2.93 14.89
C PHE A 75 8.79 -3.05 15.77
N GLN A 76 9.76 -2.14 15.61
CA GLN A 76 11.01 -2.13 16.38
C GLN A 76 10.80 -1.90 17.87
N LYS A 77 9.80 -1.11 18.26
CA LYS A 77 9.44 -0.88 19.66
C LYS A 77 8.70 -2.05 20.30
N GLY A 78 8.29 -3.05 19.51
CA GLY A 78 7.45 -4.16 19.97
C GLY A 78 5.99 -3.78 20.19
N ASP A 79 5.55 -2.64 19.65
CA ASP A 79 4.16 -2.22 19.66
C ASP A 79 3.34 -3.02 18.63
N SER A 80 2.01 -3.01 18.78
CA SER A 80 1.13 -3.77 17.89
C SER A 80 0.99 -3.11 16.52
N VAL A 81 1.77 -3.58 15.54
CA VAL A 81 1.63 -3.20 14.13
C VAL A 81 0.21 -3.46 13.62
N ALA A 82 -0.38 -4.59 14.02
CA ALA A 82 -1.75 -4.96 13.65
C ALA A 82 -2.79 -3.91 14.08
N LEU A 83 -2.59 -3.24 15.23
CA LEU A 83 -3.46 -2.13 15.65
C LEU A 83 -3.09 -0.82 14.93
N ALA A 84 -1.80 -0.55 14.72
CA ALA A 84 -1.34 0.66 14.06
C ALA A 84 -1.87 0.77 12.62
N VAL A 85 -1.87 -0.32 11.85
CA VAL A 85 -2.33 -0.32 10.45
C VAL A 85 -3.84 -0.09 10.29
N GLN A 86 -4.63 -0.39 11.32
CA GLN A 86 -6.10 -0.17 11.30
C GLN A 86 -6.46 1.31 11.49
N ASN A 87 -5.50 2.13 11.92
CA ASN A 87 -5.69 3.56 12.09
C ASN A 87 -5.22 4.31 10.83
N GLN A 88 -5.88 5.43 10.55
CA GLN A 88 -5.47 6.30 9.44
C GLN A 88 -4.05 6.82 9.67
N LEU A 89 -3.19 6.67 8.67
CA LEU A 89 -1.81 7.15 8.73
C LEU A 89 -1.76 8.68 8.79
N SER A 90 -1.08 9.22 9.81
CA SER A 90 -0.76 10.64 9.88
C SER A 90 0.48 10.94 9.05
N ILE A 91 0.31 11.49 7.85
CA ILE A 91 1.44 11.83 6.96
C ILE A 91 2.04 13.18 7.40
N PRO A 92 3.33 13.24 7.76
CA PRO A 92 3.98 14.49 8.15
C PRO A 92 3.92 15.55 7.05
N GLN A 93 3.61 16.79 7.43
CA GLN A 93 3.71 17.92 6.51
C GLN A 93 5.17 18.34 6.37
N SER A 94 5.69 18.25 5.15
CA SER A 94 7.05 18.67 4.82
C SER A 94 7.02 19.54 3.57
N PRO A 95 7.74 20.69 3.56
CA PRO A 95 7.84 21.55 2.39
C PRO A 95 8.59 20.87 1.23
N ARG A 96 9.30 19.77 1.48
CA ARG A 96 10.04 19.01 0.45
C ARG A 96 9.15 18.16 -0.46
N HIS A 97 7.91 17.92 -0.06
CA HIS A 97 6.98 17.08 -0.82
C HIS A 97 5.83 17.95 -1.33
N SER A 98 5.39 17.71 -2.56
CA SER A 98 4.22 18.41 -3.11
C SER A 98 2.93 17.92 -2.42
N SER A 99 1.88 18.74 -2.47
CA SER A 99 0.54 18.32 -2.02
C SER A 99 0.06 17.11 -2.81
N ALA A 100 0.32 17.08 -4.12
CA ALA A 100 -0.07 15.99 -4.99
C ALA A 100 0.61 14.66 -4.63
N LEU A 101 1.92 14.68 -4.31
CA LEU A 101 2.63 13.46 -3.87
C LEU A 101 2.06 12.92 -2.54
N ARG A 102 1.71 13.83 -1.61
CA ARG A 102 1.05 13.45 -0.36
C ARG A 102 -0.35 12.88 -0.58
N GLN A 103 -1.11 13.46 -1.52
CA GLN A 103 -2.44 12.95 -1.89
C GLN A 103 -2.36 11.56 -2.52
N LEU A 104 -1.36 11.34 -3.38
CA LEU A 104 -1.08 10.02 -3.96
C LEU A 104 -0.80 9.00 -2.84
N LEU A 105 0.14 9.30 -1.93
CA LEU A 105 0.43 8.47 -0.77
C LEU A 105 -0.81 8.20 0.11
N ALA A 106 -1.60 9.24 0.41
CA ALA A 106 -2.81 9.10 1.21
C ALA A 106 -3.85 8.19 0.56
N SER A 107 -4.01 8.24 -0.77
CA SER A 107 -4.93 7.38 -1.50
C SER A 107 -4.51 5.90 -1.46
N MET A 108 -3.20 5.62 -1.49
CA MET A 108 -2.64 4.27 -1.41
C MET A 108 -2.76 3.69 0.01
N MET A 109 -2.60 4.56 1.02
CA MET A 109 -2.70 4.22 2.45
C MET A 109 -4.14 4.34 3.00
N ALA A 110 -5.15 4.18 2.15
CA ALA A 110 -6.54 4.05 2.59
C ALA A 110 -6.76 2.70 3.29
N VAL A 111 -7.30 2.72 4.51
CA VAL A 111 -7.54 1.51 5.31
C VAL A 111 -8.61 0.63 4.69
N ASP A 112 -9.70 1.24 4.22
CA ASP A 112 -10.72 0.52 3.43
C ASP A 112 -10.17 0.26 2.01
N PRO A 113 -9.99 -1.01 1.60
CA PRO A 113 -9.50 -1.34 0.26
C PRO A 113 -10.43 -0.84 -0.85
N GLN A 114 -11.73 -0.65 -0.60
CA GLN A 114 -12.65 -0.10 -1.60
C GLN A 114 -12.41 1.38 -1.91
N GLN A 115 -11.78 2.11 -0.98
CA GLN A 115 -11.36 3.50 -1.19
C GLN A 115 -9.96 3.60 -1.80
N ARG A 116 -9.27 2.46 -1.94
CA ARG A 116 -7.91 2.40 -2.50
C ARG A 116 -7.99 2.32 -4.04
N PRO A 117 -7.24 3.15 -4.77
CA PRO A 117 -7.25 3.13 -6.24
C PRO A 117 -6.57 1.87 -6.78
N HIS A 118 -6.97 1.44 -7.98
CA HIS A 118 -6.23 0.43 -8.73
C HIS A 118 -4.99 1.06 -9.41
N ILE A 119 -4.00 0.22 -9.73
CA ILE A 119 -2.74 0.65 -10.37
C ILE A 119 -2.93 1.53 -11.61
N PRO A 120 -3.87 1.27 -12.55
CA PRO A 120 -4.04 2.13 -13.72
C PRO A 120 -4.35 3.58 -13.38
N LEU A 121 -5.18 3.83 -12.34
CA LEU A 121 -5.50 5.18 -11.90
C LEU A 121 -4.29 5.87 -11.27
N LEU A 122 -3.51 5.13 -10.49
CA LEU A 122 -2.27 5.65 -9.88
C LEU A 122 -1.23 6.04 -10.95
N LEU A 123 -1.12 5.25 -12.02
CA LEU A 123 -0.23 5.57 -13.15
C LEU A 123 -0.66 6.88 -13.83
N SER A 124 -1.95 7.05 -14.13
CA SER A 124 -2.46 8.29 -14.72
C SER A 124 -2.23 9.51 -13.81
N GLN A 125 -2.41 9.35 -12.50
CA GLN A 125 -2.10 10.39 -11.52
C GLN A 125 -0.60 10.72 -11.51
N LEU A 126 0.27 9.70 -11.55
CA LEU A 126 1.71 9.89 -11.52
C LEU A 126 2.23 10.58 -12.79
N GLU A 127 1.75 10.18 -13.96
CA GLU A 127 2.09 10.79 -15.25
C GLU A 127 1.75 12.28 -15.28
N ALA A 128 0.61 12.68 -14.69
CA ALA A 128 0.22 14.08 -14.56
C ALA A 128 1.14 14.89 -13.63
N LEU A 129 1.92 14.23 -12.78
CA LEU A 129 2.87 14.87 -11.84
C LEU A 129 4.30 14.91 -12.37
N GLN A 130 4.62 14.13 -13.41
CA GLN A 130 5.96 14.13 -13.96
C GLN A 130 6.21 15.43 -14.74
N PRO A 131 7.29 16.18 -14.44
CA PRO A 131 7.78 17.19 -15.37
C PRO A 131 8.21 16.49 -16.67
N PRO A 132 8.13 17.16 -17.83
CA PRO A 132 8.60 16.59 -19.08
C PRO A 132 10.05 16.11 -18.91
N ALA A 133 10.35 14.93 -19.44
CA ALA A 133 11.66 14.31 -19.30
C ALA A 133 12.77 15.32 -19.68
N PRO A 134 13.86 15.42 -18.89
CA PRO A 134 14.97 16.30 -19.24
C PRO A 134 15.56 15.81 -20.58
N GLY A 135 15.27 16.53 -21.67
CA GLY A 135 15.79 16.21 -23.01
C GLY A 135 14.81 16.33 -24.18
N GLN A 136 13.52 16.58 -23.98
CA GLN A 136 12.59 16.84 -25.12
C GLN A 136 12.54 18.33 -25.50
N HIS A 137 13.69 18.91 -25.85
CA HIS A 137 13.67 20.08 -26.73
C HIS A 137 13.28 19.57 -28.12
N THR A 138 11.99 19.60 -28.44
CA THR A 138 11.54 19.54 -29.83
C THR A 138 12.19 20.71 -30.54
N THR A 139 13.18 20.41 -31.38
CA THR A 139 13.63 21.28 -32.46
C THR A 139 12.43 21.48 -33.37
N GLN A 140 11.65 22.54 -33.14
CA GLN A 140 10.77 23.06 -34.18
C GLN A 140 11.66 23.83 -35.15
N ILE A 141 11.82 23.28 -36.35
CA ILE A 141 12.27 24.00 -37.55
C ILE A 141 11.06 24.72 -38.13
#